data_AF-A0A6G6JYN0-F1
#
_entry.id   AF-A0A6G6JYN0-F1
#
_cell.length_a   1.000
_cell.length_b   1.000
_cell.length_c   1.000
_cell.angle_alpha   90.00
_cell.angle_beta   90.00
_cell.angle_gamma   90.00
#
_symmetry.space_group_name_H-M   'P 1'
#
loop_
_entity.id
_entity.type
_entity.pdbx_description
1 polymer ?
#
loop_
_entity_poly.entity_id
_entity_poly.type
_entity_poly.pdbx_seq_one_letter_code
_entity_poly.pdbx_strand_id
1 'polypeptide(L)'
;MLASLFASAAWSAEPFVADSPSMAEGRKMGVTIVQLMNDNVSGRDPANFPGIAAWLKGAGKTYNDLNREHPSNDWRRLDADNLVTGNPEFWQMYYEVVPADPGLFMLHAGALLAAGDANRCGYVLRLFFHSGNVDEQTRRYLISIYQYSQQFQEPSHALVQKGVKQHDAGEYDAALASYRQALDLWPRNGWAHYEVGHTLRTKNKTVTQNEASVAQAFARARRFQPMQMAAWQGKKSEIPGFEGYYEHIMGPWEKSLKSLDYQMTDAELEAFANALQEAEIDDLALAARQILIHKRGRYIPEDHPFITTSLRRLAPGKETESTLKKLAGAEMVATEMYIPSPGSPGTKKK
;
A
#
# COMPACT_ATOMS: atom_id res chain seq x y z
N MET A 1 16.11 -26.35 -1.31
CA MET A 1 15.13 -27.22 -0.62
C MET A 1 14.41 -26.40 0.46
N LEU A 2 13.71 -25.34 0.04
CA LEU A 2 12.88 -24.45 0.88
C LEU A 2 11.69 -24.01 0.03
N ALA A 3 10.89 -24.99 -0.39
CA ALA A 3 9.56 -24.77 -0.92
C ALA A 3 8.59 -25.40 0.09
N SER A 4 7.47 -24.73 0.35
CA SER A 4 6.37 -25.15 1.24
C SER A 4 6.56 -24.95 2.76
N LEU A 5 6.34 -23.72 3.22
CA LEU A 5 5.76 -23.47 4.56
C LEU A 5 4.52 -22.55 4.51
N PHE A 6 3.93 -22.37 3.32
CA PHE A 6 2.58 -21.81 3.18
C PHE A 6 1.58 -22.94 2.93
N ALA A 7 1.47 -23.85 3.88
CA ALA A 7 0.28 -24.68 3.97
C ALA A 7 -0.82 -23.80 4.57
N SER A 8 -1.84 -23.55 3.74
CA SER A 8 -3.10 -22.92 4.09
C SER A 8 -3.61 -23.37 5.46
N ALA A 9 -3.51 -22.50 6.46
CA ALA A 9 -4.46 -22.55 7.54
C ALA A 9 -5.81 -22.22 6.90
N ALA A 10 -6.63 -23.24 6.67
CA ALA A 10 -8.03 -23.06 6.31
C ALA A 10 -8.63 -22.10 7.35
N TRP A 11 -8.86 -20.84 6.94
CA TRP A 11 -9.46 -19.84 7.80
C TRP A 11 -10.82 -20.37 8.24
N SER A 12 -10.96 -20.48 9.56
CA SER A 12 -12.19 -20.94 10.22
C SER A 12 -13.38 -20.13 9.72
N ALA A 13 -14.47 -20.84 9.42
CA ALA A 13 -15.76 -20.31 9.02
C ALA A 13 -16.49 -19.52 10.14
N GLU A 14 -15.76 -18.71 10.91
CA GLU A 14 -16.39 -17.72 11.77
C GLU A 14 -16.81 -16.53 10.90
N PRO A 15 -18.07 -16.04 11.01
CA PRO A 15 -18.49 -14.87 10.28
C PRO A 15 -17.63 -13.68 10.72
N PHE A 16 -17.10 -12.94 9.74
CA PHE A 16 -16.34 -11.73 10.02
C PHE A 16 -17.11 -10.81 10.96
N VAL A 17 -16.41 -10.14 11.88
CA VAL A 17 -16.96 -8.97 12.58
C VAL A 17 -17.39 -7.97 11.51
N ALA A 18 -18.65 -7.53 11.55
CA ALA A 18 -19.17 -6.57 10.59
C ALA A 18 -18.31 -5.29 10.59
N ASP A 19 -18.14 -4.69 9.41
CA ASP A 19 -17.48 -3.39 9.32
C ASP A 19 -18.23 -2.36 10.17
N SER A 20 -17.49 -1.44 10.79
CA SER A 20 -18.10 -0.23 11.32
C SER A 20 -18.68 0.63 10.16
N PRO A 21 -19.55 1.61 10.45
CA PRO A 21 -19.99 2.55 9.43
C PRO A 21 -18.84 3.25 8.69
N SER A 22 -17.79 3.68 9.40
CA SER A 22 -16.63 4.35 8.77
C SER A 22 -15.81 3.40 7.88
N MET A 23 -15.72 2.13 8.25
CA MET A 23 -15.06 1.12 7.44
C MET A 23 -15.84 0.83 6.16
N ALA A 24 -17.16 0.65 6.26
CA ALA A 24 -18.03 0.44 5.11
C ALA A 24 -17.98 1.63 4.13
N GLU A 25 -18.01 2.86 4.65
CA GLU A 25 -17.85 4.07 3.83
C GLU A 25 -16.46 4.17 3.19
N GLY A 26 -15.40 3.79 3.92
CA GLY A 26 -14.05 3.70 3.36
C GLY A 26 -13.99 2.73 2.17
N ARG A 27 -14.54 1.52 2.31
CA ARG A 27 -14.57 0.56 1.19
C ARG A 27 -15.37 1.09 0.01
N LYS A 28 -16.55 1.68 0.27
CA LYS A 28 -17.39 2.30 -0.75
C LYS A 28 -16.66 3.41 -1.50
N MET A 29 -15.91 4.27 -0.80
CA MET A 29 -15.05 5.26 -1.42
C MET A 29 -14.00 4.59 -2.32
N GLY A 30 -13.31 3.56 -1.82
CA GLY A 30 -12.34 2.80 -2.60
C GLY A 30 -12.92 2.23 -3.90
N VAL A 31 -14.06 1.54 -3.81
CA VAL A 31 -14.77 0.98 -4.98
C VAL A 31 -15.19 2.07 -5.96
N THR A 32 -15.69 3.19 -5.46
CA THR A 32 -16.12 4.33 -6.29
C THR A 32 -14.95 4.87 -7.13
N ILE A 33 -13.77 5.02 -6.51
CA ILE A 33 -12.57 5.48 -7.21
C ILE A 33 -12.08 4.46 -8.23
N VAL A 34 -12.02 3.17 -7.89
CA VAL A 34 -11.56 2.14 -8.84
C VAL A 34 -12.48 2.07 -10.06
N GLN A 35 -13.80 2.09 -9.87
CA GLN A 35 -14.77 2.10 -10.96
C GLN A 35 -14.58 3.31 -11.88
N LEU A 36 -14.44 4.51 -11.30
CA LEU A 36 -14.19 5.73 -12.07
C LEU A 36 -12.89 5.65 -12.88
N MET A 37 -11.80 5.18 -12.26
CA MET A 37 -10.51 5.09 -12.95
C MET A 37 -10.52 3.98 -14.03
N ASN A 38 -11.24 2.89 -13.81
CA ASN A 38 -11.47 1.85 -14.81
C ASN A 38 -12.22 2.40 -16.03
N ASP A 39 -13.24 3.24 -15.83
CA ASP A 39 -13.99 3.88 -16.90
C ASP A 39 -13.07 4.78 -17.75
N ASN A 40 -12.15 5.53 -17.13
CA ASN A 40 -11.23 6.44 -17.82
C ASN A 40 -10.24 5.73 -18.77
N VAL A 41 -9.87 4.49 -18.46
CA VAL A 41 -8.99 3.66 -19.30
C VAL A 41 -9.74 2.62 -20.13
N SER A 42 -11.07 2.58 -20.01
CA SER A 42 -11.90 1.72 -20.85
C SER A 42 -11.75 2.12 -22.33
N GLY A 43 -11.80 1.12 -23.21
CA GLY A 43 -11.69 1.33 -24.67
C GLY A 43 -10.27 1.58 -25.21
N ARG A 44 -9.23 1.53 -24.37
CA ARG A 44 -7.83 1.51 -24.85
C ARG A 44 -7.58 0.25 -25.68
N ASP A 45 -6.85 0.39 -26.79
CA ASP A 45 -6.55 -0.73 -27.69
C ASP A 45 -5.72 -1.81 -26.98
N PRO A 46 -6.24 -3.04 -26.80
CA PRO A 46 -5.53 -4.11 -26.12
C PRO A 46 -4.20 -4.52 -26.77
N ALA A 47 -3.99 -4.23 -28.06
CA ALA A 47 -2.71 -4.47 -28.72
C ALA A 47 -1.60 -3.57 -28.17
N ASN A 48 -1.96 -2.31 -27.83
CA ASN A 48 -1.04 -1.32 -27.28
C ASN A 48 -0.98 -1.40 -25.74
N PHE A 49 -2.10 -1.70 -25.09
CA PHE A 49 -2.27 -1.70 -23.64
C PHE A 49 -2.79 -3.05 -23.09
N PRO A 50 -2.03 -4.14 -23.26
CA PRO A 50 -2.44 -5.47 -22.80
C PRO A 50 -2.61 -5.56 -21.27
N GLY A 51 -1.85 -4.80 -20.49
CA GLY A 51 -1.97 -4.73 -19.03
C GLY A 51 -3.29 -4.10 -18.59
N ILE A 52 -3.64 -2.94 -19.15
CA ILE A 52 -4.97 -2.31 -18.93
C ILE A 52 -6.08 -3.30 -19.29
N ALA A 53 -5.96 -3.98 -20.43
CA ALA A 53 -6.96 -4.94 -20.87
C ALA A 53 -7.06 -6.17 -19.95
N ALA A 54 -5.93 -6.66 -19.42
CA ALA A 54 -5.88 -7.76 -18.45
C ALA A 54 -6.52 -7.34 -17.11
N TRP A 55 -6.10 -6.19 -16.56
CA TRP A 55 -6.67 -5.61 -15.35
C TRP A 55 -8.20 -5.49 -15.43
N LEU A 56 -8.72 -4.88 -16.50
CA LEU A 56 -10.16 -4.68 -16.67
C LEU A 56 -10.96 -5.99 -16.79
N LYS A 57 -10.33 -7.09 -17.22
CA LYS A 57 -10.94 -8.43 -17.28
C LYS A 57 -10.81 -9.21 -15.98
N GLY A 58 -9.75 -8.97 -15.21
CA GLY A 58 -9.41 -9.64 -13.96
C GLY A 58 -9.85 -8.85 -12.72
N ALA A 59 -8.89 -8.34 -11.96
CA ALA A 59 -9.14 -7.64 -10.70
C ALA A 59 -10.01 -6.38 -10.87
N GLY A 60 -9.81 -5.60 -11.94
CA GLY A 60 -10.65 -4.45 -12.27
C GLY A 60 -12.14 -4.83 -12.46
N LYS A 61 -12.42 -5.98 -13.09
CA LYS A 61 -13.78 -6.50 -13.19
C LYS A 61 -14.38 -6.81 -11.82
N THR A 62 -13.57 -7.42 -10.93
CA THR A 62 -14.00 -7.75 -9.56
C THR A 62 -14.52 -6.51 -8.84
N TYR A 63 -13.85 -5.36 -8.99
CA TYR A 63 -14.32 -4.09 -8.42
C TYR A 63 -15.52 -3.49 -9.16
N ASN A 64 -15.58 -3.61 -10.49
CA ASN A 64 -16.71 -3.12 -11.29
C ASN A 64 -18.02 -3.85 -10.99
N ASP A 65 -17.96 -5.13 -10.64
CA ASP A 65 -19.14 -5.93 -10.29
C ASP A 65 -19.73 -5.57 -8.91
N LEU A 66 -19.01 -4.79 -8.08
CA LEU A 66 -19.48 -4.40 -6.74
C LEU A 66 -20.54 -3.30 -6.80
N ASN A 67 -21.70 -3.55 -6.20
CA ASN A 67 -22.77 -2.57 -6.12
C ASN A 67 -22.53 -1.54 -4.99
N ARG A 68 -21.98 -0.37 -5.34
CA ARG A 68 -21.73 0.73 -4.39
C ARG A 68 -22.97 1.39 -3.79
N GLU A 69 -24.14 1.20 -4.37
CA GLU A 69 -25.42 1.66 -3.80
C GLU A 69 -25.89 0.73 -2.67
N HIS A 70 -25.44 -0.53 -2.69
CA HIS A 70 -25.78 -1.56 -1.72
C HIS A 70 -24.53 -2.32 -1.23
N PRO A 71 -23.62 -1.63 -0.50
CA PRO A 71 -22.41 -2.28 0.03
C PRO A 71 -22.78 -3.42 0.98
N SER A 72 -22.05 -4.54 0.88
CA SER A 72 -22.28 -5.71 1.72
C SER A 72 -21.02 -6.11 2.49
N ASN A 73 -21.19 -6.84 3.60
CA ASN A 73 -20.07 -7.38 4.39
C ASN A 73 -19.20 -8.36 3.58
N ASP A 74 -19.68 -8.88 2.45
CA ASP A 74 -18.90 -9.78 1.60
C ASP A 74 -17.68 -9.09 0.99
N TRP A 75 -17.69 -7.75 0.90
CA TRP A 75 -16.54 -6.97 0.44
C TRP A 75 -15.31 -7.12 1.35
N ARG A 76 -15.49 -7.59 2.60
CA ARG A 76 -14.37 -7.97 3.48
C ARG A 76 -13.55 -9.14 2.94
N ARG A 77 -14.07 -9.91 1.97
CA ARG A 77 -13.34 -10.99 1.29
C ARG A 77 -12.41 -10.49 0.18
N LEU A 78 -12.48 -9.22 -0.20
CA LEU A 78 -11.53 -8.63 -1.15
C LEU A 78 -10.12 -8.72 -0.54
N ASP A 79 -9.21 -9.34 -1.29
CA ASP A 79 -7.84 -9.54 -0.84
C ASP A 79 -6.90 -8.63 -1.63
N ALA A 80 -6.44 -7.56 -0.98
CA ALA A 80 -5.50 -6.61 -1.58
C ALA A 80 -4.19 -7.28 -2.03
N ASP A 81 -3.76 -8.37 -1.38
CA ASP A 81 -2.50 -9.02 -1.75
C ASP A 81 -2.61 -9.70 -3.11
N ASN A 82 -3.77 -10.27 -3.44
CA ASN A 82 -4.02 -10.93 -4.73
C ASN A 82 -4.60 -10.00 -5.80
N LEU A 83 -5.35 -8.98 -5.40
CA LEU A 83 -5.98 -8.04 -6.33
C LEU A 83 -5.03 -6.92 -6.75
N VAL A 84 -4.07 -6.54 -5.90
CA VAL A 84 -3.22 -5.36 -6.12
C VAL A 84 -1.75 -5.71 -5.93
N THR A 85 -1.32 -5.94 -4.68
CA THR A 85 0.09 -5.97 -4.31
C THR A 85 0.87 -7.04 -5.08
N GLY A 86 0.39 -8.28 -5.09
CA GLY A 86 1.00 -9.41 -5.80
C GLY A 86 0.40 -9.69 -7.17
N ASN A 87 -0.40 -8.77 -7.73
CA ASN A 87 -1.11 -9.00 -8.98
C ASN A 87 -0.25 -8.57 -10.20
N PRO A 88 0.19 -9.49 -11.06
CA PRO A 88 1.07 -9.15 -12.19
C PRO A 88 0.34 -8.35 -13.29
N GLU A 89 -0.98 -8.50 -13.43
CA GLU A 89 -1.80 -7.71 -14.38
C GLU A 89 -1.93 -6.25 -13.91
N PHE A 90 -2.11 -6.03 -12.61
CA PHE A 90 -2.10 -4.69 -12.00
C PHE A 90 -0.78 -3.99 -12.28
N TRP A 91 0.35 -4.65 -12.03
CA TRP A 91 1.66 -4.05 -12.27
C TRP A 91 1.96 -3.88 -13.76
N GLN A 92 1.50 -4.77 -14.63
CA GLN A 92 1.61 -4.54 -16.08
C GLN A 92 0.83 -3.29 -16.51
N MET A 93 -0.41 -3.11 -16.04
CA MET A 93 -1.18 -1.89 -16.24
C MET A 93 -0.46 -0.66 -15.67
N TYR A 94 0.13 -0.78 -14.48
CA TYR A 94 0.84 0.32 -13.81
C TYR A 94 1.93 0.93 -14.69
N TYR A 95 2.66 0.10 -15.43
CA TYR A 95 3.74 0.52 -16.34
C TYR A 95 3.28 0.85 -17.76
N GLU A 96 1.99 0.72 -18.06
CA GLU A 96 1.36 1.22 -19.29
C GLU A 96 0.80 2.64 -19.13
N VAL A 97 0.75 3.13 -17.89
CA VAL A 97 0.31 4.48 -17.55
C VAL A 97 1.53 5.35 -17.23
N VAL A 98 1.47 6.64 -17.58
CA VAL A 98 2.60 7.55 -17.38
C VAL A 98 3.02 7.64 -15.89
N PRO A 99 4.32 7.78 -15.59
CA PRO A 99 4.81 7.88 -14.21
C PRO A 99 4.16 9.02 -13.44
N ALA A 100 3.73 8.72 -12.21
CA ALA A 100 3.00 9.64 -11.33
C ALA A 100 1.73 10.25 -11.94
N ASP A 101 1.01 9.51 -12.78
CA ASP A 101 -0.37 9.85 -13.14
C ASP A 101 -1.25 9.88 -11.86
N PRO A 102 -1.97 10.97 -11.57
CA PRO A 102 -2.80 11.07 -10.38
C PRO A 102 -3.91 10.00 -10.33
N GLY A 103 -4.48 9.67 -11.49
CA GLY A 103 -5.50 8.62 -11.64
C GLY A 103 -4.97 7.25 -11.28
N LEU A 104 -3.75 6.92 -11.71
CA LEU A 104 -3.12 5.66 -11.35
C LEU A 104 -2.92 5.52 -9.84
N PHE A 105 -2.45 6.59 -9.19
CA PHE A 105 -2.28 6.61 -7.73
C PHE A 105 -3.63 6.58 -7.00
N MET A 106 -4.67 7.21 -7.55
CA MET A 106 -6.04 7.10 -7.04
C MET A 106 -6.60 5.68 -7.19
N LEU A 107 -6.39 5.03 -8.35
CA LEU A 107 -6.80 3.63 -8.57
C LEU A 107 -6.08 2.70 -7.59
N HIS A 108 -4.75 2.84 -7.46
CA HIS A 108 -3.95 2.04 -6.54
C HIS A 108 -4.44 2.20 -5.09
N ALA A 109 -4.57 3.44 -4.61
CA ALA A 109 -5.05 3.72 -3.26
C ALA A 109 -6.49 3.25 -3.05
N GLY A 110 -7.37 3.47 -4.01
CA GLY A 110 -8.78 3.08 -3.97
C GLY A 110 -8.96 1.56 -3.91
N ALA A 111 -8.19 0.80 -4.69
CA ALA A 111 -8.24 -0.66 -4.69
C ALA A 111 -7.78 -1.25 -3.34
N LEU A 112 -6.72 -0.66 -2.76
CA LEU A 112 -6.25 -1.01 -1.41
C LEU A 112 -7.32 -0.69 -0.35
N LEU A 113 -7.93 0.50 -0.40
CA LEU A 113 -8.96 0.90 0.56
C LEU A 113 -10.22 0.03 0.47
N ALA A 114 -10.67 -0.29 -0.75
CA ALA A 114 -11.79 -1.20 -0.99
C ALA A 114 -11.54 -2.59 -0.38
N ALA A 115 -10.32 -3.09 -0.53
CA ALA A 115 -9.87 -4.35 0.09
C ALA A 115 -9.52 -4.23 1.59
N GLY A 116 -9.62 -3.04 2.17
CA GLY A 116 -9.42 -2.81 3.60
C GLY A 116 -7.97 -2.66 4.04
N ASP A 117 -7.04 -2.40 3.12
CA ASP A 117 -5.67 -1.99 3.43
C ASP A 117 -5.55 -0.46 3.51
N ALA A 118 -6.21 0.10 4.54
CA ALA A 118 -6.34 1.55 4.70
C ALA A 118 -5.02 2.27 5.03
N ASN A 119 -4.10 1.59 5.72
CA ASN A 119 -2.75 2.11 5.97
C ASN A 119 -1.97 2.22 4.65
N ARG A 120 -1.96 1.14 3.85
CA ARG A 120 -1.25 1.16 2.57
C ARG A 120 -1.82 2.17 1.59
N CYS A 121 -3.14 2.28 1.52
CA CYS A 121 -3.84 3.35 0.80
C CYS A 121 -3.29 4.73 1.19
N GLY A 122 -3.22 5.02 2.50
CA GLY A 122 -2.71 6.29 3.00
C GLY A 122 -1.25 6.55 2.59
N TYR A 123 -0.41 5.51 2.56
CA TYR A 123 0.99 5.62 2.15
C TYR A 123 1.17 5.92 0.67
N VAL A 124 0.41 5.25 -0.20
CA VAL A 124 0.43 5.51 -1.64
C VAL A 124 0.06 6.97 -1.92
N LEU A 125 -1.00 7.48 -1.29
CA LEU A 125 -1.42 8.87 -1.43
C LEU A 125 -0.40 9.86 -0.85
N ARG A 126 0.19 9.53 0.30
CA ARG A 126 1.20 10.39 0.93
C ARG A 126 2.47 10.47 0.09
N LEU A 127 2.89 9.36 -0.52
CA LEU A 127 3.99 9.34 -1.48
C LEU A 127 3.67 10.20 -2.70
N PHE A 128 2.46 10.08 -3.24
CA PHE A 128 2.06 10.86 -4.42
C PHE A 128 2.26 12.37 -4.24
N PHE A 129 2.04 12.91 -3.04
CA PHE A 129 2.26 14.33 -2.79
C PHE A 129 3.71 14.78 -3.00
N HIS A 130 4.69 13.87 -3.08
CA HIS A 130 6.07 14.17 -3.44
C HIS A 130 6.32 14.30 -4.96
N SER A 131 5.28 14.16 -5.81
CA SER A 131 5.37 14.36 -7.26
C SER A 131 5.48 15.82 -7.69
N GLY A 132 5.26 16.75 -6.76
CA GLY A 132 5.34 18.18 -7.00
C GLY A 132 3.96 18.84 -7.08
N ASN A 133 3.78 19.71 -8.06
CA ASN A 133 2.59 20.56 -8.15
C ASN A 133 1.37 19.77 -8.66
N VAL A 134 0.46 19.47 -7.74
CA VAL A 134 -0.87 18.92 -8.05
C VAL A 134 -1.88 20.08 -8.16
N ASP A 135 -2.78 20.04 -9.13
CA ASP A 135 -3.86 21.03 -9.20
C ASP A 135 -4.82 20.90 -8.01
N GLU A 136 -5.53 21.97 -7.68
CA GLU A 136 -6.33 22.02 -6.46
C GLU A 136 -7.47 21.00 -6.44
N GLN A 137 -8.10 20.74 -7.58
CA GLN A 137 -9.21 19.79 -7.64
C GLN A 137 -8.72 18.36 -7.41
N THR A 138 -7.63 17.98 -8.06
CA THR A 138 -6.98 16.67 -7.85
C THR A 138 -6.46 16.53 -6.42
N ARG A 139 -5.84 17.58 -5.85
CA ARG A 139 -5.41 17.61 -4.45
C ARG A 139 -6.58 17.33 -3.50
N ARG A 140 -7.73 17.95 -3.73
CA ARG A 140 -8.94 17.72 -2.91
C ARG A 140 -9.43 16.29 -2.99
N TYR A 141 -9.43 15.66 -4.17
CA TYR A 141 -9.80 14.26 -4.30
C TYR A 141 -8.84 13.34 -3.51
N LEU A 142 -7.54 13.53 -3.66
CA LEU A 142 -6.52 12.75 -2.94
C LEU A 142 -6.63 12.90 -1.42
N ILE A 143 -6.82 14.14 -0.93
CA ILE A 143 -7.04 14.40 0.50
C ILE A 143 -8.31 13.70 0.99
N SER A 144 -9.38 13.71 0.20
CA SER A 144 -10.63 13.02 0.56
C SER A 144 -10.40 11.52 0.73
N ILE A 145 -9.77 10.85 -0.23
CA ILE A 145 -9.46 9.41 -0.13
C ILE A 145 -8.58 9.14 1.10
N TYR A 146 -7.57 9.98 1.35
CA TYR A 146 -6.73 9.87 2.54
C TYR A 146 -7.53 9.99 3.83
N GLN A 147 -8.47 10.93 3.93
CA GLN A 147 -9.33 11.09 5.10
C GLN A 147 -10.23 9.86 5.34
N TYR A 148 -10.82 9.29 4.30
CA TYR A 148 -11.55 8.02 4.40
C TYR A 148 -10.65 6.89 4.89
N SER A 149 -9.40 6.84 4.41
CA SER A 149 -8.42 5.85 4.89
C SER A 149 -8.08 6.04 6.36
N GLN A 150 -8.05 7.26 6.91
CA GLN A 150 -7.87 7.48 8.35
C GLN A 150 -9.11 7.04 9.14
N GLN A 151 -10.31 7.47 8.72
CA GLN A 151 -11.58 7.14 9.39
C GLN A 151 -11.86 5.63 9.41
N PHE A 152 -11.41 4.90 8.39
CA PHE A 152 -11.48 3.44 8.34
C PHE A 152 -10.75 2.80 9.53
N GLN A 153 -9.65 3.38 10.01
CA GLN A 153 -8.76 2.78 11.02
C GLN A 153 -9.27 2.99 12.45
N GLU A 154 -9.98 4.09 12.69
CA GLU A 154 -10.43 4.54 14.02
C GLU A 154 -11.09 3.46 14.88
N PRO A 155 -12.02 2.61 14.37
CA PRO A 155 -12.67 1.58 15.19
C PRO A 155 -11.68 0.56 15.76
N SER A 156 -10.74 0.10 14.93
CA SER A 156 -9.72 -0.86 15.37
C SER A 156 -8.69 -0.17 16.26
N HIS A 157 -8.30 1.06 15.95
CA HIS A 157 -7.43 1.88 16.79
C HIS A 157 -8.00 2.14 18.19
N ALA A 158 -9.31 2.33 18.34
CA ALA A 158 -9.95 2.48 19.64
C ALA A 158 -9.80 1.22 20.51
N LEU A 159 -9.88 0.02 19.92
CA LEU A 159 -9.63 -1.25 20.61
C LEU A 159 -8.15 -1.41 20.99
N VAL A 160 -7.23 -0.96 20.13
CA VAL A 160 -5.80 -0.93 20.48
C VAL A 160 -5.53 0.05 21.63
N GLN A 161 -6.09 1.27 21.61
CA GLN A 161 -5.95 2.24 22.70
C GLN A 161 -6.46 1.67 24.04
N LYS A 162 -7.56 0.92 24.02
CA LYS A 162 -8.04 0.20 25.21
C LYS A 162 -7.01 -0.82 25.68
N GLY A 163 -6.46 -1.63 24.78
CA GLY A 163 -5.43 -2.62 25.09
C GLY A 163 -4.16 -1.98 25.68
N VAL A 164 -3.72 -0.84 25.13
CA VAL A 164 -2.55 -0.08 25.65
C VAL A 164 -2.78 0.35 27.10
N LYS A 165 -3.96 0.89 27.43
CA LYS A 165 -4.29 1.25 28.82
C LYS A 165 -4.25 0.04 29.77
N GLN A 166 -4.67 -1.13 29.30
CA GLN A 166 -4.61 -2.38 30.08
C GLN A 166 -3.18 -2.88 30.24
N HIS A 167 -2.37 -2.80 29.18
CA HIS A 167 -0.94 -3.11 29.23
C HIS A 167 -0.23 -2.24 30.27
N ASP A 168 -0.49 -0.94 30.26
CA ASP A 168 0.14 0.02 31.18
C ASP A 168 -0.31 -0.19 32.64
N ALA A 169 -1.49 -0.77 32.85
CA ALA A 169 -1.97 -1.23 34.16
C ALA A 169 -1.38 -2.59 34.59
N GLY A 170 -0.58 -3.25 33.75
CA GLY A 170 -0.03 -4.59 33.99
C GLY A 170 -1.01 -5.72 33.69
N GLU A 171 -2.19 -5.42 33.14
CA GLU A 171 -3.24 -6.38 32.80
C GLU A 171 -2.99 -7.02 31.42
N TYR A 172 -1.84 -7.67 31.25
CA TYR A 172 -1.36 -8.10 29.94
C TYR A 172 -2.31 -9.05 29.19
N ASP A 173 -3.01 -9.95 29.89
CA ASP A 173 -3.98 -10.86 29.25
C ASP A 173 -5.22 -10.11 28.74
N ALA A 174 -5.67 -9.09 29.47
CA ALA A 174 -6.77 -8.24 29.03
C ALA A 174 -6.35 -7.38 27.83
N ALA A 175 -5.11 -6.86 27.84
CA ALA A 175 -4.54 -6.14 26.70
C ALA A 175 -4.50 -7.00 25.42
N LEU A 176 -3.97 -8.22 25.52
CA LEU A 176 -3.93 -9.18 24.41
C LEU A 176 -5.34 -9.52 23.89
N ALA A 177 -6.34 -9.62 24.76
CA ALA A 177 -7.72 -9.82 24.35
C ALA A 177 -8.28 -8.62 23.56
N SER A 178 -7.98 -7.39 23.99
CA SER A 178 -8.38 -6.17 23.26
C SER A 178 -7.69 -6.06 21.90
N TYR A 179 -6.39 -6.39 21.81
CA TYR A 179 -5.69 -6.41 20.53
C TYR A 179 -6.24 -7.49 19.59
N ARG A 180 -6.63 -8.66 20.12
CA ARG A 180 -7.31 -9.68 19.32
C ARG A 180 -8.62 -9.16 18.73
N GLN A 181 -9.45 -8.48 19.53
CA GLN A 181 -10.68 -7.84 19.00
C GLN A 181 -10.36 -6.80 17.91
N ALA A 182 -9.29 -6.02 18.07
CA ALA A 182 -8.84 -5.07 17.07
C ALA A 182 -8.46 -5.75 15.74
N LEU A 183 -7.79 -6.91 15.83
CA LEU A 183 -7.36 -7.73 14.70
C LEU A 183 -8.50 -8.53 14.06
N ASP A 184 -9.48 -8.99 14.83
CA ASP A 184 -10.70 -9.62 14.30
C ASP A 184 -11.50 -8.61 13.46
N LEU A 185 -11.55 -7.36 13.92
CA LEU A 185 -12.17 -6.25 13.20
C LEU A 185 -11.33 -5.83 11.98
N TRP A 186 -10.02 -5.67 12.13
CA TRP A 186 -9.09 -5.28 11.06
C TRP A 186 -7.77 -6.07 11.13
N PRO A 187 -7.65 -7.19 10.38
CA PRO A 187 -6.48 -8.06 10.45
C PRO A 187 -5.16 -7.40 10.02
N ARG A 188 -5.25 -6.35 9.18
CA ARG A 188 -4.11 -5.56 8.68
C ARG A 188 -3.75 -4.38 9.60
N ASN A 189 -4.23 -4.35 10.85
CA ASN A 189 -3.81 -3.33 11.81
C ASN A 189 -2.37 -3.59 12.29
N GLY A 190 -1.39 -2.95 11.66
CA GLY A 190 0.02 -3.09 12.02
C GLY A 190 0.33 -2.65 13.45
N TRP A 191 -0.31 -1.58 13.93
CA TRP A 191 -0.16 -1.11 15.31
C TRP A 191 -0.62 -2.16 16.33
N ALA A 192 -1.75 -2.84 16.09
CA ALA A 192 -2.20 -3.94 16.95
C ALA A 192 -1.19 -5.10 17.00
N HIS A 193 -0.61 -5.48 15.85
CA HIS A 193 0.45 -6.51 15.82
C HIS A 193 1.70 -6.07 16.60
N TYR A 194 2.09 -4.80 16.50
CA TYR A 194 3.18 -4.25 17.30
C TYR A 194 2.89 -4.36 18.80
N GLU A 195 1.70 -3.94 19.24
CA GLU A 195 1.34 -3.97 20.66
C GLU A 195 1.24 -5.40 21.22
N VAL A 196 0.85 -6.38 20.39
CA VAL A 196 0.92 -7.81 20.75
C VAL A 196 2.38 -8.21 21.02
N GLY A 197 3.29 -7.90 20.09
CA GLY A 197 4.71 -8.22 20.26
C GLY A 197 5.33 -7.53 21.48
N HIS A 198 5.00 -6.25 21.69
CA HIS A 198 5.42 -5.47 22.85
C HIS A 198 4.93 -6.10 24.16
N THR A 199 3.63 -6.40 24.23
CA THR A 199 2.98 -6.97 25.42
C THR A 199 3.50 -8.36 25.76
N LEU A 200 3.70 -9.24 24.78
CA LEU A 200 4.24 -10.59 25.01
C LEU A 200 5.65 -10.54 25.62
N ARG A 201 6.50 -9.65 25.10
CA ARG A 201 7.85 -9.42 25.61
C ARG A 201 7.83 -8.83 27.03
N THR A 202 6.92 -7.90 27.32
CA THR A 202 6.82 -7.29 28.66
C THR A 202 6.24 -8.25 29.70
N LYS A 203 5.16 -8.98 29.35
CA LYS A 203 4.49 -9.95 30.20
C LYS A 203 5.45 -11.03 30.69
N ASN A 204 6.26 -11.55 29.78
CA ASN A 204 7.21 -12.60 30.09
C ASN A 204 8.62 -12.04 30.08
N LYS A 205 9.12 -11.64 31.25
CA LYS A 205 10.47 -11.05 31.40
C LYS A 205 11.62 -11.95 30.90
N THR A 206 11.36 -13.24 30.67
CA THR A 206 12.29 -14.22 30.09
C THR A 206 12.14 -14.40 28.57
N VAL A 207 11.05 -13.92 27.98
CA VAL A 207 10.80 -13.94 26.54
C VAL A 207 11.71 -12.91 25.90
N THR A 208 12.72 -13.39 25.17
CA THR A 208 13.60 -12.52 24.41
C THR A 208 12.87 -11.94 23.19
N GLN A 209 13.36 -10.83 22.64
CA GLN A 209 12.86 -10.28 21.36
C GLN A 209 12.91 -11.28 20.20
N ASN A 210 13.65 -12.37 20.35
CA ASN A 210 13.89 -13.40 19.33
C ASN A 210 12.94 -14.61 19.46
N GLU A 211 12.00 -14.61 20.42
CA GLU A 211 10.97 -15.64 20.39
C GLU A 211 10.10 -15.52 19.15
N ALA A 212 9.77 -16.67 18.55
CA ALA A 212 9.10 -16.73 17.25
C ALA A 212 7.78 -15.94 17.22
N SER A 213 7.02 -15.90 18.32
CA SER A 213 5.76 -15.17 18.44
C SER A 213 5.97 -13.65 18.45
N VAL A 214 6.96 -13.14 19.20
CA VAL A 214 7.32 -11.71 19.26
C VAL A 214 7.88 -11.26 17.92
N ALA A 215 8.82 -12.02 17.35
CA ALA A 215 9.41 -11.74 16.05
C ALA A 215 8.34 -11.72 14.94
N GLN A 216 7.39 -12.67 14.96
CA GLN A 216 6.28 -12.72 14.01
C GLN A 216 5.35 -11.52 14.17
N ALA A 217 5.04 -11.10 15.39
CA ALA A 217 4.20 -9.93 15.66
C ALA A 217 4.84 -8.65 15.09
N PHE A 218 6.14 -8.41 15.34
CA PHE A 218 6.85 -7.27 14.76
C PHE A 218 7.00 -7.37 13.24
N ALA A 219 7.20 -8.57 12.68
CA ALA A 219 7.25 -8.76 11.23
C ALA A 219 5.89 -8.40 10.57
N ARG A 220 4.77 -8.78 11.19
CA ARG A 220 3.43 -8.37 10.72
C ARG A 220 3.21 -6.87 10.85
N ALA A 221 3.67 -6.26 11.94
CA ALA A 221 3.62 -4.81 12.09
C ALA A 221 4.39 -4.09 10.98
N ARG A 222 5.63 -4.52 10.67
CA ARG A 222 6.41 -3.97 9.54
C ARG A 222 5.76 -4.23 8.19
N ARG A 223 5.13 -5.39 7.97
CA ARG A 223 4.39 -5.68 6.73
C ARG A 223 3.20 -4.76 6.54
N PHE A 224 2.36 -4.58 7.56
CA PHE A 224 1.09 -3.86 7.41
C PHE A 224 1.21 -2.35 7.65
N GLN A 225 2.18 -1.94 8.47
CA GLN A 225 2.44 -0.55 8.81
C GLN A 225 3.95 -0.28 8.83
N PRO A 226 4.65 -0.41 7.67
CA PRO A 226 6.11 -0.25 7.60
C PRO A 226 6.61 1.09 8.12
N MET A 227 5.80 2.13 8.10
CA MET A 227 6.18 3.44 8.61
C MET A 227 6.06 3.57 10.14
N GLN A 228 5.69 2.50 10.84
CA GLN A 228 5.70 2.43 12.30
C GLN A 228 7.11 2.11 12.82
N MET A 229 7.87 3.15 13.15
CA MET A 229 9.28 3.04 13.60
C MET A 229 9.48 2.09 14.77
N ALA A 230 8.51 2.01 15.69
CA ALA A 230 8.59 1.13 16.85
C ALA A 230 8.64 -0.36 16.46
N ALA A 231 8.15 -0.76 15.28
CA ALA A 231 8.21 -2.14 14.80
C ALA A 231 9.59 -2.53 14.22
N TRP A 232 10.48 -1.56 13.97
CA TRP A 232 11.83 -1.77 13.45
C TRP A 232 12.83 -2.02 14.57
N GLN A 233 12.54 -2.97 15.45
CA GLN A 233 13.41 -3.37 16.56
C GLN A 233 13.64 -4.87 16.55
N GLY A 234 14.69 -5.31 17.23
CA GLY A 234 15.15 -6.70 17.26
C GLY A 234 16.61 -6.82 16.83
N LYS A 235 17.01 -8.03 16.45
CA LYS A 235 18.34 -8.28 15.91
C LYS A 235 18.43 -7.74 14.50
N LYS A 236 19.18 -6.65 14.33
CA LYS A 236 19.34 -5.92 13.06
C LYS A 236 19.64 -6.82 11.86
N SER A 237 20.52 -7.82 12.03
CA SER A 237 20.92 -8.74 10.97
C SER A 237 19.82 -9.71 10.50
N GLU A 238 18.67 -9.74 11.17
CA GLU A 238 17.50 -10.56 10.82
C GLU A 238 16.35 -9.73 10.23
N ILE A 239 16.53 -8.41 10.09
CA ILE A 239 15.52 -7.49 9.60
C ILE A 239 16.03 -6.87 8.28
N PRO A 240 15.49 -7.28 7.12
CA PRO A 240 15.85 -6.67 5.83
C PRO A 240 15.64 -5.15 5.86
N GLY A 241 16.59 -4.40 5.30
CA GLY A 241 16.52 -2.94 5.20
C GLY A 241 16.56 -2.19 6.53
N PHE A 242 16.96 -2.82 7.64
CA PHE A 242 16.98 -2.16 8.96
C PHE A 242 17.76 -0.84 8.95
N GLU A 243 19.02 -0.84 8.50
CA GLU A 243 19.84 0.39 8.54
C GLU A 243 19.30 1.44 7.57
N GLY A 244 18.97 1.05 6.34
CA GLY A 244 18.35 1.94 5.35
C GLY A 244 17.02 2.56 5.83
N TYR A 245 16.24 1.85 6.64
CA TYR A 245 15.03 2.40 7.25
C TYR A 245 15.32 3.63 8.13
N TYR A 246 16.28 3.50 9.04
CA TYR A 246 16.64 4.59 9.95
C TYR A 246 17.38 5.73 9.24
N GLU A 247 18.23 5.40 8.27
CA GLU A 247 19.04 6.37 7.55
C GLU A 247 18.25 7.16 6.51
N HIS A 248 17.28 6.53 5.83
CA HIS A 248 16.68 7.07 4.61
C HIS A 248 15.15 7.12 4.61
N ILE A 249 14.45 6.33 5.43
CA ILE A 249 12.98 6.34 5.47
C ILE A 249 12.48 7.28 6.57
N MET A 250 12.94 7.06 7.80
CA MET A 250 12.39 7.67 9.02
C MET A 250 12.30 9.21 8.93
N GLY A 251 13.42 9.88 8.68
CA GLY A 251 13.48 11.35 8.69
C GLY A 251 12.60 12.01 7.63
N PRO A 252 12.77 11.68 6.33
CA PRO A 252 11.92 12.21 5.26
C PRO A 252 10.43 11.89 5.46
N TRP A 253 10.10 10.68 5.96
CA TRP A 253 8.72 10.31 6.24
C TRP A 253 8.10 11.17 7.36
N GLU A 254 8.79 11.37 8.47
CA GLU A 254 8.32 12.22 9.57
C GLU A 254 8.07 13.66 9.12
N LYS A 255 8.94 14.22 8.27
CA LYS A 255 8.74 15.55 7.67
C LYS A 255 7.48 15.56 6.80
N SER A 256 7.31 14.53 5.97
CA SER A 256 6.11 14.34 5.15
C SER A 256 4.86 14.31 6.03
N LEU A 257 4.87 13.62 7.18
CA LEU A 257 3.75 13.56 8.12
C LEU A 257 3.34 14.94 8.70
N LYS A 258 4.30 15.86 8.86
CA LYS A 258 4.06 17.20 9.43
C LYS A 258 3.48 18.21 8.42
N SER A 259 3.74 18.04 7.13
CA SER A 259 3.24 18.95 6.09
C SER A 259 3.04 18.22 4.77
N LEU A 260 1.86 18.38 4.17
CA LEU A 260 1.58 17.89 2.81
C LEU A 260 2.36 18.67 1.73
N ASP A 261 2.89 19.85 2.06
CA ASP A 261 3.69 20.66 1.15
C ASP A 261 5.17 20.25 1.17
N TYR A 262 5.60 19.43 2.14
CA TYR A 262 6.97 18.94 2.17
C TYR A 262 7.24 18.03 0.96
N GLN A 263 8.26 18.40 0.19
CA GLN A 263 8.75 17.64 -0.95
C GLN A 263 10.11 17.04 -0.60
N MET A 264 10.25 15.72 -0.72
CA MET A 264 11.58 15.11 -0.71
C MET A 264 12.38 15.63 -1.91
N THR A 265 13.66 15.94 -1.70
CA THR A 265 14.60 16.17 -2.80
C THR A 265 14.73 14.90 -3.65
N ASP A 266 15.23 15.01 -4.88
CA ASP A 266 15.39 13.84 -5.75
C ASP A 266 16.35 12.80 -5.12
N ALA A 267 17.40 13.26 -4.45
CA ALA A 267 18.33 12.39 -3.71
C ALA A 267 17.67 11.73 -2.48
N GLU A 268 16.88 12.48 -1.70
CA GLU A 268 16.11 11.91 -0.58
C GLU A 268 15.12 10.86 -1.09
N LEU A 269 14.39 11.14 -2.17
CA LEU A 269 13.39 10.23 -2.73
C LEU A 269 14.01 8.96 -3.34
N GLU A 270 15.18 9.09 -3.98
CA GLU A 270 15.95 7.96 -4.48
C GLU A 270 16.44 7.05 -3.34
N ALA A 271 17.08 7.63 -2.31
CA ALA A 271 17.53 6.88 -1.14
C ALA A 271 16.36 6.23 -0.40
N PHE A 272 15.23 6.94 -0.30
CA PHE A 272 13.99 6.43 0.29
C PHE A 272 13.45 5.22 -0.48
N ALA A 273 13.38 5.29 -1.81
CA ALA A 273 12.93 4.17 -2.65
C ALA A 273 13.85 2.95 -2.54
N ASN A 274 15.17 3.17 -2.49
CA ASN A 274 16.15 2.09 -2.29
C ASN A 274 16.01 1.43 -0.92
N ALA A 275 15.90 2.22 0.15
CA ALA A 275 15.69 1.70 1.49
C ALA A 275 14.37 0.91 1.60
N LEU A 276 13.30 1.34 0.93
CA LEU A 276 12.06 0.57 0.86
C LEU A 276 12.24 -0.78 0.15
N GLN A 277 13.02 -0.83 -0.93
CA GLN A 277 13.33 -2.08 -1.63
C GLN A 277 14.20 -3.01 -0.78
N GLU A 278 15.19 -2.50 -0.06
CA GLU A 278 16.01 -3.27 0.89
C GLU A 278 15.17 -3.82 2.05
N ALA A 279 14.17 -3.05 2.47
CA ALA A 279 13.16 -3.42 3.46
C ALA A 279 12.10 -4.41 2.95
N GLU A 280 12.17 -4.80 1.67
CA GLU A 280 11.21 -5.67 0.99
C GLU A 280 9.77 -5.10 0.97
N ILE A 281 9.66 -3.77 0.89
CA ILE A 281 8.40 -3.02 0.76
C ILE A 281 8.26 -2.55 -0.70
N ASP A 282 8.21 -3.52 -1.61
CA ASP A 282 8.38 -3.29 -3.04
C ASP A 282 7.30 -2.41 -3.67
N ASP A 283 6.05 -2.56 -3.26
CA ASP A 283 4.93 -1.78 -3.79
C ASP A 283 5.14 -0.27 -3.60
N LEU A 284 5.56 0.14 -2.40
CA LEU A 284 5.90 1.53 -2.10
C LEU A 284 7.24 1.94 -2.72
N ALA A 285 8.21 1.03 -2.82
CA ALA A 285 9.48 1.28 -3.48
C ALA A 285 9.27 1.64 -4.96
N LEU A 286 8.44 0.87 -5.66
CA LEU A 286 8.04 1.12 -7.04
C LEU A 286 7.25 2.43 -7.18
N ALA A 287 6.30 2.70 -6.28
CA ALA A 287 5.56 3.96 -6.29
C ALA A 287 6.48 5.18 -6.11
N ALA A 288 7.41 5.13 -5.15
CA ALA A 288 8.41 6.19 -4.92
C ALA A 288 9.35 6.37 -6.13
N ARG A 289 9.80 5.27 -6.74
CA ARG A 289 10.64 5.32 -7.95
C ARG A 289 9.88 5.93 -9.14
N GLN A 290 8.60 5.63 -9.30
CA GLN A 290 7.75 6.21 -10.35
C GLN A 290 7.58 7.73 -10.17
N ILE A 291 7.50 8.20 -8.93
CA ILE A 291 7.52 9.64 -8.62
C ILE A 291 8.87 10.27 -9.00
N LEU A 292 9.99 9.62 -8.69
CA LEU A 292 11.31 10.11 -9.09
C LEU A 292 11.48 10.16 -10.62
N ILE A 293 11.02 9.12 -11.32
CA ILE A 293 11.01 9.07 -12.79
C ILE A 293 10.19 10.24 -13.35
N HIS A 294 9.01 10.52 -12.79
CA HIS A 294 8.18 11.65 -13.16
C HIS A 294 8.92 12.98 -12.98
N LYS A 295 9.53 13.23 -11.82
CA LYS A 295 10.27 14.46 -11.53
C LYS A 295 11.44 14.68 -12.49
N ARG A 296 12.11 13.60 -12.90
CA ARG A 296 13.18 13.62 -13.91
C ARG A 296 12.66 13.76 -15.34
N GLY A 297 11.38 13.48 -15.58
CA GLY A 297 10.73 13.50 -16.90
C GLY A 297 11.11 12.35 -17.84
N ARG A 298 11.87 11.35 -17.37
CA ARG A 298 12.32 10.20 -18.17
C ARG A 298 12.82 9.05 -17.30
N TYR A 299 12.78 7.86 -17.88
CA TYR A 299 13.51 6.69 -17.39
C TYR A 299 15.01 6.83 -17.66
N ILE A 300 15.85 6.27 -16.79
CA ILE A 300 17.31 6.14 -16.95
C ILE A 300 17.73 4.66 -16.77
N PRO A 301 18.93 4.25 -17.24
CA PRO A 301 19.37 2.86 -17.18
C PRO A 301 19.29 2.22 -15.78
N GLU A 302 19.53 3.00 -14.73
CA GLU A 302 19.52 2.56 -13.33
C GLU A 302 18.11 2.18 -12.82
N ASP A 303 17.04 2.68 -13.47
CA ASP A 303 15.67 2.33 -13.08
C ASP A 303 15.34 0.88 -13.44
N HIS A 304 15.92 0.35 -14.53
CA HIS A 304 15.62 -1.00 -15.02
C HIS A 304 15.97 -2.10 -14.00
N PRO A 305 17.20 -2.19 -13.46
CA PRO A 305 17.53 -3.20 -12.45
C PRO A 305 16.76 -3.00 -11.14
N PHE A 306 16.48 -1.75 -10.75
CA PHE A 306 15.63 -1.46 -9.58
C PHE A 306 14.21 -2.02 -9.77
N ILE A 307 13.55 -1.67 -10.88
CA ILE A 307 12.18 -2.13 -11.19
C ILE A 307 12.15 -3.65 -11.36
N THR A 308 13.16 -4.23 -12.01
CA THR A 308 13.30 -5.68 -12.19
C THR A 308 13.31 -6.42 -10.86
N THR A 309 14.08 -5.92 -9.89
CA THR A 309 14.19 -6.54 -8.56
C THR A 309 12.86 -6.54 -7.85
N SER A 310 12.21 -5.37 -7.76
CA SER A 310 10.93 -5.25 -7.06
C SER A 310 9.80 -6.00 -7.73
N LEU A 311 9.63 -5.88 -9.06
CA LEU A 311 8.52 -6.55 -9.75
C LEU A 311 8.61 -8.08 -9.68
N ARG A 312 9.80 -8.66 -9.80
CA ARG A 312 9.97 -10.13 -9.73
C ARG A 312 9.70 -10.68 -8.33
N ARG A 313 10.04 -9.93 -7.28
CA ARG A 313 9.73 -10.32 -5.90
C ARG A 313 8.24 -10.15 -5.58
N LEU A 314 7.65 -9.07 -6.09
CA LEU A 314 6.30 -8.66 -5.78
C LEU A 314 5.23 -9.47 -6.54
N ALA A 315 5.38 -9.61 -7.86
CA ALA A 315 4.40 -10.24 -8.74
C ALA A 315 5.09 -11.00 -9.88
N PRO A 316 5.76 -12.14 -9.61
CA PRO A 316 6.42 -12.92 -10.66
C PRO A 316 5.39 -13.48 -11.65
N GLY A 317 5.71 -13.43 -12.95
CA GLY A 317 4.79 -13.91 -13.97
C GLY A 317 5.16 -13.47 -15.38
N LYS A 318 4.43 -13.98 -16.37
CA LYS A 318 4.66 -13.66 -17.79
C LYS A 318 4.38 -12.18 -18.09
N GLU A 319 3.41 -11.58 -17.40
CA GLU A 319 3.07 -10.16 -17.52
C GLU A 319 4.24 -9.30 -17.03
N THR A 320 4.83 -9.66 -15.88
CA THR A 320 6.03 -9.00 -15.34
C THR A 320 7.21 -9.09 -16.29
N GLU A 321 7.55 -10.28 -16.79
CA GLU A 321 8.66 -10.41 -17.75
C GLU A 321 8.40 -9.66 -19.05
N SER A 322 7.14 -9.60 -19.51
CA SER A 322 6.75 -8.78 -20.65
C SER A 322 6.95 -7.28 -20.38
N THR A 323 6.57 -6.80 -19.19
CA THR A 323 6.77 -5.41 -18.77
C THR A 323 8.26 -5.06 -18.72
N LEU A 324 9.09 -5.91 -18.12
CA LEU A 324 10.53 -5.71 -18.02
C LEU A 324 11.23 -5.70 -19.37
N LYS A 325 10.77 -6.52 -20.31
CA LYS A 325 11.25 -6.51 -21.70
C LYS A 325 10.91 -5.20 -22.41
N LYS A 326 9.68 -4.69 -22.25
CA LYS A 326 9.26 -3.40 -22.81
C LYS A 326 10.09 -2.25 -22.24
N LEU A 327 10.29 -2.23 -20.91
CA LEU A 327 11.11 -1.24 -20.20
C LEU A 327 12.58 -1.20 -20.68
N ALA A 328 13.14 -2.33 -21.10
CA ALA A 328 14.50 -2.41 -21.64
C ALA A 328 14.61 -1.93 -23.11
N GLY A 329 13.49 -1.86 -23.83
CA GLY A 329 13.43 -1.49 -25.24
C GLY A 329 13.08 -0.02 -25.47
N ALA A 330 12.95 0.36 -26.74
CA ALA A 330 12.59 1.72 -27.16
C ALA A 330 11.07 1.93 -27.42
N GLU A 331 10.24 0.90 -27.17
CA GLU A 331 8.83 0.83 -27.60
C GLU A 331 7.82 0.88 -26.45
N MET A 332 8.04 1.75 -25.46
CA MET A 332 7.01 1.93 -24.43
C MET A 332 5.99 2.98 -24.88
N VAL A 333 4.81 2.51 -25.28
CA VAL A 333 3.63 3.36 -25.41
C VAL A 333 3.01 3.50 -24.02
N ALA A 334 2.86 4.73 -23.55
CA ALA A 334 2.21 5.05 -22.29
C ALA A 334 0.94 5.88 -22.53
N THR A 335 -0.03 5.76 -21.63
CA THR A 335 -1.27 6.55 -21.66
C THR A 335 -1.44 7.35 -20.37
N GLU A 336 -2.27 8.39 -20.43
CA GLU A 336 -2.79 9.08 -19.26
C GLU A 336 -4.08 8.37 -18.82
N MET A 337 -4.21 8.13 -17.52
CA MET A 337 -5.42 7.62 -16.88
C MET A 337 -6.28 8.76 -16.36
N TYR A 338 -5.67 9.89 -16.00
CA TYR A 338 -6.38 11.06 -15.52
C TYR A 338 -5.89 12.32 -16.23
N ILE A 339 -6.83 12.98 -16.91
CA ILE A 339 -6.60 14.28 -17.54
C ILE A 339 -7.31 15.31 -16.66
N PRO A 340 -6.59 16.23 -16.00
CA PRO A 340 -7.21 17.29 -15.21
C PRO A 340 -8.15 18.14 -16.08
N SER A 341 -9.25 18.65 -15.50
CA SER A 341 -10.19 19.53 -16.20
C SER A 341 -9.46 20.71 -16.87
N PRO A 342 -9.83 21.09 -18.12
CA PRO A 342 -9.23 22.23 -18.79
C PRO A 342 -9.54 23.52 -18.01
N GLY A 343 -8.50 24.11 -17.40
CA GLY A 343 -8.61 25.32 -16.58
C GLY A 343 -7.52 25.48 -15.52
N SER A 344 -6.76 24.42 -15.20
CA SER A 344 -5.64 24.52 -14.26
C SER A 344 -4.44 25.26 -14.87
N PRO A 345 -3.83 26.23 -14.14
CA PRO A 345 -2.69 26.98 -14.63
C PRO A 345 -1.47 26.05 -14.72
N GLY A 346 -1.23 25.48 -15.89
CA GLY A 346 -0.16 24.49 -16.10
C GLY A 346 -0.26 23.73 -17.41
N THR A 347 -1.42 23.70 -18.05
CA THR A 347 -1.61 23.07 -19.38
C THR A 347 -1.07 23.94 -20.51
N LYS A 348 0.23 24.24 -20.50
CA LYS A 348 0.93 24.55 -21.76
C LYS A 348 1.24 23.21 -22.42
N LYS A 349 0.37 22.81 -23.36
CA LYS A 349 0.72 21.84 -24.40
C LYS A 349 2.06 22.26 -25.00
N LYS A 350 3.06 21.39 -24.90
CA LYS A 350 4.25 21.45 -25.77
C LYS A 350 4.12 20.35 -26.80
#